data_AF-A0A7L1I0V8-F1
#
_entry.id   AF-A0A7L1I0V8-F1
#
_cell.length_a   1.000
_cell.length_b   1.000
_cell.length_c   1.000
_cell.angle_alpha   90.00
_cell.angle_beta   90.00
_cell.angle_gamma   90.00
#
_symmetry.space_group_name_H-M   'P 1'
#
loop_
_entity.id
_entity.type
_entity.pdbx_description
1 polymer ?
#
loop_
_entity_poly.entity_id
_entity_poly.type
_entity_poly.pdbx_seq_one_letter_code
_entity_poly.pdbx_strand_id
1 'polypeptide(L)'
;LQEQEGLLLSQLDQVHGDLTKERQQYVSNISERKSLLDRLVVEIEKKRDQPVVEFLMVRAVAPLRVVSPRSCEAAKAPIPEPVSPELQRTVKNLSELSQLVVDAVSRFKGKAKKQRAIPLKVTLDPETMSPYLILSKDRKTVRMGDGQGKLLDTPKRFTGSPSVLGCQG
;
A
#
# COMPACT_ATOMS: atom_id res chain seq x y z
N LEU A 1 9.21 13.94 -6.31
CA LEU A 1 8.09 12.96 -6.12
C LEU A 1 8.26 11.76 -7.04
N GLN A 2 8.31 11.94 -8.36
CA GLN A 2 8.51 10.82 -9.32
C GLN A 2 9.79 10.01 -9.05
N GLU A 3 10.91 10.66 -8.72
CA GLU A 3 12.15 9.95 -8.36
C GLU A 3 12.02 9.11 -7.08
N GLN A 4 11.30 9.63 -6.07
CA GLN A 4 11.10 8.95 -4.79
C GLN A 4 10.12 7.77 -4.91
N GLU A 5 9.10 7.92 -5.77
CA GLU A 5 8.19 6.85 -6.17
C GLU A 5 8.94 5.75 -6.92
N GLY A 6 9.78 6.10 -7.90
CA GLY A 6 10.61 5.14 -8.63
C GLY A 6 11.55 4.36 -7.72
N LEU A 7 12.18 5.02 -6.74
CA LEU A 7 13.03 4.37 -5.75
C LEU A 7 12.27 3.34 -4.90
N LEU A 8 11.08 3.70 -4.40
CA LEU A 8 10.26 2.82 -3.57
C LEU A 8 9.74 1.61 -4.36
N LEU A 9 9.33 1.83 -5.62
CA LEU A 9 8.90 0.74 -6.51
C LEU A 9 10.05 -0.24 -6.78
N SER A 10 11.24 0.28 -7.08
CA SER A 10 12.42 -0.57 -7.31
C SER A 10 12.80 -1.40 -6.08
N GLN A 11 12.70 -0.83 -4.87
CA GLN A 11 12.94 -1.58 -3.63
C GLN A 11 11.89 -2.67 -3.41
N LEU A 12 10.62 -2.39 -3.71
CA LEU A 12 9.54 -3.36 -3.59
C LEU A 12 9.73 -4.53 -4.57
N ASP A 13 10.08 -4.23 -5.83
CA ASP A 13 10.35 -5.24 -6.85
C ASP A 13 11.54 -6.13 -6.46
N GLN A 14 12.60 -5.53 -5.89
CA GLN A 14 13.74 -6.28 -5.40
C GLN A 14 13.35 -7.25 -4.27
N VAL A 15 12.68 -6.75 -3.23
CA VAL A 15 12.25 -7.58 -2.09
C VAL A 15 11.28 -8.68 -2.53
N HIS A 16 10.38 -8.37 -3.47
CA HIS A 16 9.48 -9.36 -4.05
C HIS A 16 10.24 -10.47 -4.80
N GLY A 17 11.24 -10.09 -5.59
CA GLY A 17 12.11 -11.03 -6.30
C GLY A 17 12.89 -11.94 -5.35
N ASP A 18 13.50 -11.37 -4.31
CA ASP A 18 14.29 -12.13 -3.33
C ASP A 18 13.41 -13.08 -2.51
N LEU A 19 12.24 -12.63 -2.04
CA LEU A 19 11.26 -13.48 -1.36
C LEU A 19 10.78 -14.64 -2.25
N THR A 20 10.56 -14.37 -3.55
CA THR A 20 10.12 -15.39 -4.48
C THR A 20 11.19 -16.46 -4.68
N LYS A 21 12.46 -16.07 -4.78
CA LYS A 21 13.60 -17.00 -4.88
C LYS A 21 13.74 -17.84 -3.62
N GLU A 22 13.74 -17.21 -2.43
CA GLU A 22 13.82 -17.94 -1.15
C GLU A 22 12.67 -18.95 -1.02
N ARG A 23 11.44 -18.53 -1.35
CA ARG A 23 10.27 -19.42 -1.35
C ARG A 23 10.44 -20.60 -2.30
N GLN A 24 10.89 -20.36 -3.52
CA GLN A 24 11.11 -21.44 -4.50
C GLN A 24 12.16 -22.44 -4.02
N GLN A 25 13.27 -21.95 -3.47
CA GLN A 25 14.32 -22.79 -2.91
C GLN A 25 13.81 -23.61 -1.73
N TYR A 26 13.05 -22.98 -0.82
CA TYR A 26 12.41 -23.66 0.30
C TYR A 26 11.49 -24.79 -0.16
N VAL A 27 10.58 -24.50 -1.10
CA VAL A 27 9.65 -25.47 -1.66
C VAL A 27 10.39 -26.62 -2.34
N SER A 28 11.46 -26.32 -3.08
CA SER A 28 12.31 -27.33 -3.72
C SER A 28 12.93 -28.28 -2.68
N ASN A 29 13.57 -27.74 -1.64
CA ASN A 29 14.22 -28.51 -0.59
C ASN A 29 13.24 -29.42 0.16
N ILE A 30 12.05 -28.91 0.48
CA ILE A 30 10.99 -29.69 1.13
C ILE A 30 10.48 -30.79 0.20
N SER A 31 10.31 -30.50 -1.08
CA SER A 31 9.84 -31.47 -2.08
C SER A 31 10.84 -32.62 -2.28
N GLU A 32 12.14 -32.31 -2.30
CA GLU A 32 13.19 -33.32 -2.37
C GLU A 32 13.17 -34.24 -1.14
N ARG A 33 13.07 -33.68 0.08
CA ARG A 33 12.95 -34.48 1.31
C ARG A 33 11.68 -35.33 1.33
N LYS A 34 10.55 -34.79 0.87
CA LYS A 34 9.31 -35.55 0.73
C LYS A 34 9.53 -36.76 -0.19
N SER A 35 10.14 -36.56 -1.36
CA SER A 35 10.46 -37.64 -2.30
C SER A 35 11.40 -38.70 -1.72
N LEU A 36 12.40 -38.28 -0.92
CA LEU A 36 13.28 -39.20 -0.19
C LEU A 36 12.50 -40.04 0.84
N LEU A 37 11.62 -39.41 1.63
CA LEU A 37 10.78 -40.12 2.61
C LEU A 37 9.81 -41.09 1.93
N ASP A 38 9.13 -40.65 0.87
CA ASP A 38 8.20 -41.49 0.10
C ASP A 38 8.93 -42.74 -0.46
N ARG A 39 10.17 -42.58 -0.94
CA ARG A 39 11.02 -43.71 -1.39
C ARG A 39 11.37 -44.66 -0.25
N LEU A 40 11.82 -44.13 0.89
CA LEU A 40 12.20 -44.92 2.05
C LEU A 40 11.02 -45.72 2.61
N VAL A 41 9.82 -45.15 2.62
CA VAL A 41 8.59 -45.84 3.03
C VAL A 41 8.33 -47.06 2.14
N VAL A 42 8.34 -46.87 0.82
CA VAL A 42 8.14 -47.97 -0.14
C VAL A 42 9.21 -49.06 0.00
N GLU A 43 10.46 -48.69 0.26
CA GLU A 43 11.54 -49.65 0.48
C GLU A 43 11.36 -50.45 1.77
N ILE A 44 10.95 -49.80 2.86
CA ILE A 44 10.64 -50.46 4.14
C ILE A 44 9.46 -51.42 3.99
N GLU A 45 8.41 -51.01 3.29
CA GLU A 45 7.23 -51.86 3.01
C GLU A 45 7.63 -53.10 2.21
N LYS A 46 8.41 -52.94 1.12
CA LYS A 46 8.94 -54.08 0.35
C LYS A 46 9.75 -55.05 1.19
N LYS A 47 10.50 -54.54 2.17
CA LYS A 47 11.30 -55.38 3.07
C LYS A 47 10.47 -56.08 4.13
N ARG A 48 9.40 -55.46 4.62
CA ARG A 48 8.43 -56.10 5.51
C ARG A 48 7.79 -57.32 4.84
N ASP A 49 7.48 -57.20 3.55
CA ASP A 49 6.76 -58.24 2.80
C ASP A 49 7.69 -59.36 2.26
N GLN A 50 9.01 -59.25 2.47
CA GLN A 50 9.99 -60.21 1.95
C GLN A 50 10.08 -61.47 2.84
N PRO A 51 10.24 -62.70 2.27
CA PRO A 51 10.42 -63.92 3.05
C PRO A 51 11.65 -63.84 3.98
N VAL A 52 11.50 -64.33 5.21
CA VAL A 52 12.54 -64.25 6.27
C VAL A 52 13.91 -64.78 5.82
N VAL A 53 13.93 -65.86 5.02
CA VAL A 53 15.16 -66.47 4.50
C VAL A 53 15.91 -65.54 3.53
N GLU A 54 15.22 -64.83 2.64
CA GLU A 54 15.85 -63.85 1.74
C GLU A 54 16.29 -62.59 2.49
N PHE A 55 15.47 -62.14 3.46
CA PHE A 55 15.79 -60.99 4.31
C PHE A 55 17.09 -61.21 5.10
N LEU A 56 17.30 -62.41 5.63
CA LEU A 56 18.50 -62.78 6.39
C LEU A 56 19.71 -63.04 5.48
N MET A 57 19.52 -63.62 4.30
CA MET A 57 20.62 -63.91 3.36
C MET A 57 21.24 -62.63 2.76
N VAL A 58 20.45 -61.57 2.61
CA VAL A 58 20.93 -60.23 2.19
C VAL A 58 21.89 -59.60 3.22
N ARG A 59 21.86 -59.96 4.51
CA ARG A 59 22.84 -59.46 5.50
C ARG A 59 24.25 -60.04 5.33
N ALA A 60 24.40 -61.17 4.64
CA ALA A 60 25.67 -61.90 4.59
C ALA A 60 26.48 -61.69 3.29
N VAL A 61 25.85 -61.27 2.18
CA VAL A 61 26.52 -61.28 0.85
C VAL A 61 26.68 -59.88 0.23
N ALA A 62 25.99 -58.86 0.74
CA ALA A 62 26.26 -57.47 0.41
C ALA A 62 25.76 -56.58 1.54
N PRO A 63 26.52 -55.60 2.04
CA PRO A 63 25.98 -54.66 3.02
C PRO A 63 24.72 -54.03 2.43
N LEU A 64 23.61 -54.11 3.18
CA LEU A 64 22.33 -53.50 2.85
C LEU A 64 22.55 -52.04 2.41
N ARG A 65 22.60 -51.80 1.09
CA ARG A 65 22.39 -50.47 0.50
C ARG A 65 20.97 -49.96 0.70
N VAL A 66 20.10 -50.83 1.25
CA VAL A 66 18.64 -50.75 1.29
C VAL A 66 18.10 -49.62 2.17
N VAL A 67 18.88 -49.16 3.15
CA VAL A 67 18.68 -47.87 3.80
C VAL A 67 20.07 -47.39 4.16
N SER A 68 20.76 -46.75 3.21
CA SER A 68 22.10 -46.23 3.52
C SER A 68 21.98 -45.23 4.69
N PRO A 69 22.79 -45.33 5.76
CA PRO A 69 22.75 -44.40 6.89
C PRO A 69 22.75 -42.93 6.43
N ARG A 70 23.50 -42.63 5.37
CA ARG A 70 23.54 -41.32 4.69
C ARG A 70 22.17 -40.82 4.21
N SER A 71 21.31 -41.69 3.69
CA SER A 71 19.98 -41.29 3.18
C SER A 71 19.00 -40.96 4.31
N CYS A 72 19.04 -41.73 5.40
CA CYS A 72 18.30 -41.42 6.62
C CYS A 72 18.86 -40.20 7.34
N GLU A 73 20.18 -39.99 7.34
CA GLU A 73 20.82 -38.78 7.86
C GLU A 73 20.39 -37.53 7.07
N ALA A 74 20.35 -37.61 5.74
CA ALA A 74 19.85 -36.52 4.90
C ALA A 74 18.36 -36.21 5.18
N ALA A 75 17.54 -37.24 5.39
CA ALA A 75 16.15 -37.07 5.78
C ALA A 75 15.97 -36.53 7.22
N LYS A 76 16.97 -36.65 8.10
CA LYS A 76 16.98 -36.15 9.48
C LYS A 76 17.49 -34.70 9.64
N ALA A 77 17.98 -34.07 8.57
CA ALA A 77 18.47 -32.69 8.63
C ALA A 77 17.42 -31.72 9.24
N PRO A 78 17.79 -30.57 9.83
CA PRO A 78 16.81 -29.60 10.30
C PRO A 78 15.88 -29.16 9.15
N ILE A 79 14.59 -28.95 9.45
CA ILE A 79 13.68 -28.33 8.47
C ILE A 79 14.24 -26.92 8.20
N PRO A 80 14.39 -26.51 6.92
CA PRO A 80 14.80 -25.15 6.63
C PRO A 80 13.88 -24.15 7.34
N GLU A 81 14.43 -23.03 7.80
CA GLU A 81 13.64 -22.02 8.49
C GLU A 81 12.64 -21.38 7.48
N PRO A 82 11.35 -21.20 7.83
CA PRO A 82 10.33 -20.83 6.85
C PRO A 82 10.52 -19.45 6.20
N VAL A 83 11.11 -18.50 6.93
CA VAL A 83 11.36 -17.11 6.50
C VAL A 83 12.51 -16.53 7.32
N SER A 84 13.49 -15.87 6.69
CA SER A 84 14.58 -15.22 7.42
C SER A 84 14.05 -14.04 8.27
N PRO A 85 14.59 -13.83 9.50
CA PRO A 85 14.22 -12.69 10.34
C PRO A 85 14.47 -11.34 9.66
N GLU A 86 15.49 -11.25 8.81
CA GLU A 86 15.88 -10.07 8.05
C GLU A 86 14.79 -9.70 7.04
N LEU A 87 14.25 -10.68 6.32
CA LEU A 87 13.17 -10.46 5.36
C LEU A 87 11.88 -10.01 6.04
N GLN A 88 11.55 -10.60 7.19
CA GLN A 88 10.38 -10.16 7.98
C GLN A 88 10.48 -8.69 8.40
N ARG A 89 11.67 -8.25 8.85
CA ARG A 89 11.90 -6.83 9.21
C ARG A 89 11.75 -5.92 7.99
N THR A 90 12.33 -6.30 6.86
CA THR A 90 12.25 -5.51 5.62
C THR A 90 10.82 -5.33 5.14
N VAL A 91 10.03 -6.42 5.09
CA VAL A 91 8.61 -6.37 4.69
C VAL A 91 7.80 -5.49 5.63
N LYS A 92 8.04 -5.58 6.95
CA LYS A 92 7.38 -4.74 7.95
C LYS A 92 7.68 -3.25 7.71
N ASN A 93 8.94 -2.90 7.49
CA ASN A 93 9.35 -1.51 7.23
C ASN A 93 8.69 -0.95 5.96
N LEU A 94 8.65 -1.74 4.87
CA LEU A 94 7.98 -1.32 3.63
C LEU A 94 6.47 -1.13 3.82
N SER A 95 5.83 -1.97 4.62
CA SER A 95 4.40 -1.84 4.96
C SER A 95 4.14 -0.53 5.72
N GLU A 96 4.98 -0.19 6.69
CA GLU A 96 4.87 1.06 7.45
C GLU A 96 5.06 2.28 6.54
N LEU A 97 6.07 2.26 5.66
CA LEU A 97 6.30 3.31 4.67
C LEU A 97 5.10 3.48 3.71
N SER A 98 4.52 2.38 3.23
CA SER A 98 3.34 2.40 2.36
C SER A 98 2.16 3.11 3.03
N GLN A 99 1.90 2.82 4.31
CA GLN A 99 0.84 3.51 5.06
C GLN A 99 1.09 5.02 5.18
N LEU A 100 2.34 5.43 5.45
CA LEU A 100 2.69 6.85 5.51
C LEU A 100 2.43 7.57 4.18
N VAL A 101 2.73 6.94 3.05
CA VAL A 101 2.46 7.50 1.71
C VAL A 101 0.95 7.64 1.49
N VAL A 102 0.16 6.61 1.80
CA VAL A 102 -1.30 6.64 1.68
C VAL A 102 -1.92 7.75 2.53
N ASP A 103 -1.46 7.90 3.77
CA ASP A 103 -1.90 8.95 4.69
C ASP A 103 -1.54 10.36 4.20
N ALA A 104 -0.34 10.54 3.65
CA ALA A 104 0.07 11.83 3.10
C ALA A 104 -0.80 12.25 1.92
N VAL A 105 -1.07 11.32 1.00
CA VAL A 105 -1.92 11.55 -0.18
C VAL A 105 -3.37 11.87 0.22
N SER A 106 -3.92 11.15 1.20
CA SER A 106 -5.29 11.37 1.68
C SER A 106 -5.44 12.77 2.31
N ARG A 107 -4.47 13.20 3.13
CA ARG A 107 -4.41 14.55 3.71
C ARG A 107 -4.37 15.64 2.65
N PHE A 108 -3.53 15.47 1.63
CA PHE A 108 -3.41 16.44 0.55
C PHE A 108 -4.73 16.56 -0.25
N LYS A 109 -5.35 15.41 -0.58
CA LYS A 109 -6.64 15.36 -1.28
C LYS A 109 -7.76 16.03 -0.47
N GLY A 110 -7.77 15.85 0.85
CA GLY A 110 -8.72 16.51 1.75
C GLY A 110 -8.57 18.03 1.78
N LYS A 111 -7.33 18.55 1.78
CA LYS A 111 -7.04 19.99 1.72
C LYS A 111 -7.40 20.58 0.35
N ALA A 112 -7.09 19.90 -0.74
CA ALA A 112 -7.40 20.37 -2.10
C ALA A 112 -8.92 20.48 -2.36
N LYS A 113 -9.73 19.58 -1.80
CA LYS A 113 -11.20 19.65 -1.93
C LYS A 113 -11.82 20.86 -1.23
N LYS A 114 -11.22 21.37 -0.15
CA LYS A 114 -11.70 22.57 0.55
C LYS A 114 -11.50 23.86 -0.26
N GLN A 115 -10.60 23.85 -1.25
CA GLN A 115 -10.24 25.04 -2.03
C GLN A 115 -10.96 25.12 -3.40
N ARG A 116 -11.74 24.12 -3.80
CA ARG A 116 -12.58 24.21 -5.00
C ARG A 116 -13.87 24.97 -4.68
N ALA A 117 -13.78 26.29 -4.60
CA ALA A 117 -14.95 27.13 -4.75
C ALA A 117 -15.50 26.92 -6.17
N ILE A 118 -16.73 26.44 -6.27
CA ILE A 118 -17.47 26.43 -7.55
C ILE A 118 -17.54 27.89 -8.00
N PRO A 119 -17.14 28.23 -9.24
CA PRO A 119 -17.24 29.60 -9.73
C PRO A 119 -18.73 29.93 -9.95
N LEU A 120 -19.43 30.30 -8.88
CA LEU A 120 -20.73 30.92 -8.97
C LEU A 120 -20.52 32.36 -9.42
N LYS A 121 -21.19 32.73 -10.52
CA LYS A 121 -21.22 34.09 -11.03
C LYS A 121 -22.03 34.93 -10.04
N VAL A 122 -21.35 35.75 -9.24
CA VAL A 122 -21.95 36.67 -8.28
C VAL A 122 -21.71 38.09 -8.77
N THR A 123 -22.76 38.91 -8.77
CA THR A 123 -22.69 40.36 -8.98
C THR A 123 -23.11 41.08 -7.70
N LEU A 124 -22.76 42.34 -7.55
CA LEU A 124 -23.11 43.15 -6.38
C LEU A 124 -24.47 43.81 -6.61
N ASP A 125 -25.34 43.77 -5.60
CA ASP A 125 -26.70 44.32 -5.66
C ASP A 125 -26.71 45.82 -5.30
N PRO A 126 -26.99 46.72 -6.26
CA PRO A 126 -27.01 48.16 -6.02
C PRO A 126 -28.11 48.62 -5.06
N GLU A 127 -29.20 47.85 -4.89
CA GLU A 127 -30.28 48.21 -3.96
C GLU A 127 -29.84 48.12 -2.50
N THR A 128 -28.86 47.25 -2.22
CA THR A 128 -28.30 47.04 -0.87
C THR A 128 -27.08 47.91 -0.58
N MET A 129 -26.46 48.47 -1.62
CA MET A 129 -25.16 49.15 -1.55
C MET A 129 -25.17 50.37 -0.61
N SER A 130 -24.20 50.47 0.28
CA SER A 130 -24.08 51.68 1.12
C SER A 130 -23.79 52.97 0.32
N PRO A 131 -24.28 54.15 0.75
CA PRO A 131 -23.97 55.43 0.10
C PRO A 131 -22.49 55.80 0.09
N TYR A 132 -21.67 55.17 0.93
CA TYR A 132 -20.22 55.37 0.98
C TYR A 132 -19.47 54.56 -0.08
N LEU A 133 -20.17 53.75 -0.90
CA LEU A 133 -19.57 52.85 -1.87
C LEU A 133 -19.89 53.25 -3.31
N ILE A 134 -18.93 53.01 -4.20
CA ILE A 134 -19.03 53.21 -5.64
C ILE A 134 -18.87 51.85 -6.32
N LEU A 135 -19.86 51.44 -7.12
CA LEU A 135 -19.83 50.20 -7.90
C LEU A 135 -19.35 50.44 -9.33
N SER A 136 -18.56 49.51 -9.87
CA SER A 136 -18.24 49.48 -11.29
C SER A 136 -19.47 49.15 -12.14
N LYS A 137 -19.43 49.53 -13.42
CA LYS A 137 -20.53 49.29 -14.37
C LYS A 137 -20.89 47.81 -14.52
N ASP A 138 -19.92 46.92 -14.37
CA ASP A 138 -20.09 45.47 -14.43
C ASP A 138 -20.59 44.86 -13.11
N ARG A 139 -20.78 45.67 -12.05
CA ARG A 139 -21.20 45.28 -10.70
C ARG A 139 -20.34 44.17 -10.07
N LYS A 140 -19.06 44.09 -10.45
CA LYS A 140 -18.12 43.09 -9.89
C LYS A 140 -17.11 43.70 -8.93
N THR A 141 -16.94 45.02 -8.97
CA THR A 141 -15.98 45.72 -8.11
C THR A 141 -16.66 46.85 -7.37
N VAL A 142 -16.16 47.09 -6.16
CA VAL A 142 -16.63 48.15 -5.27
C VAL A 142 -15.44 48.92 -4.75
N ARG A 143 -15.60 50.24 -4.62
CA ARG A 143 -14.59 51.16 -4.10
C ARG A 143 -15.22 52.04 -3.04
N MET A 144 -14.43 52.50 -2.07
CA MET A 144 -14.88 53.50 -1.12
C MET A 144 -14.96 54.85 -1.83
N GLY A 145 -16.06 55.57 -1.65
CA GLY A 145 -16.21 56.95 -2.11
C GLY A 145 -15.65 57.94 -1.09
N ASP A 146 -15.33 59.15 -1.55
CA ASP A 146 -14.76 60.23 -0.72
C ASP A 146 -15.77 60.89 0.24
N GLY A 147 -16.99 60.34 0.34
CA GLY A 147 -18.07 60.85 1.19
C GLY A 147 -19.39 60.11 0.93
N GLN A 148 -20.46 60.53 1.62
CA GLN A 148 -21.80 59.98 1.42
C GLN A 148 -22.35 60.43 0.07
N GLY A 149 -22.51 59.50 -0.88
CA GLY A 149 -23.13 59.78 -2.18
C GLY A 149 -24.61 60.16 -2.05
N LYS A 150 -25.11 60.99 -2.98
CA LYS A 150 -26.54 61.35 -3.09
C LYS A 150 -27.37 60.20 -3.66
N LEU A 151 -27.47 59.09 -2.93
CA LEU A 151 -28.34 57.99 -3.27
C LEU A 151 -29.65 58.11 -2.50
N LEU A 152 -30.77 57.77 -3.15
CA LEU A 152 -32.06 57.70 -2.50
C LEU A 152 -32.02 56.60 -1.43
N ASP A 153 -32.45 56.96 -0.22
CA ASP A 153 -32.50 56.01 0.89
C ASP A 153 -33.59 54.98 0.64
N THR A 154 -33.26 53.71 0.85
CA THR A 154 -34.17 52.58 0.66
C THR A 154 -34.03 51.64 1.86
N PRO A 155 -35.12 51.00 2.32
CA PRO A 155 -35.08 50.16 3.52
C PRO A 155 -34.15 48.94 3.41
N LYS A 156 -33.72 48.59 2.19
CA LYS A 156 -32.76 47.50 1.91
C LYS A 156 -31.30 47.94 2.00
N ARG A 157 -31.01 49.24 2.17
CA ARG A 157 -29.66 49.81 2.04
C ARG A 157 -28.89 49.78 3.35
N PHE A 158 -27.59 49.50 3.29
CA PHE A 158 -26.71 49.65 4.45
C PHE A 158 -26.37 51.12 4.71
N THR A 159 -27.01 51.71 5.72
CA THR A 159 -26.79 53.11 6.11
C THR A 159 -25.68 53.28 7.15
N GLY A 160 -25.47 52.28 8.02
CA GLY A 160 -24.47 52.32 9.11
C GLY A 160 -23.12 51.68 8.81
N SER A 161 -22.95 50.97 7.69
CA SER A 161 -21.70 50.31 7.31
C SER A 161 -21.44 50.41 5.81
N PRO A 162 -20.17 50.52 5.36
CA PRO A 162 -19.82 50.51 3.95
C PRO A 162 -19.89 49.07 3.42
N SER A 163 -21.11 48.55 3.25
CA SER A 163 -21.39 47.17 2.85
C SER A 163 -22.32 47.10 1.63
N VAL A 164 -22.26 45.98 0.91
CA VAL A 164 -23.14 45.65 -0.23
C VAL A 164 -23.29 44.14 -0.28
N LEU A 165 -24.48 43.62 -0.63
CA LEU A 165 -24.71 42.19 -0.78
C LEU A 165 -24.38 41.73 -2.20
N GLY A 166 -23.94 40.47 -2.31
CA GLY A 166 -23.89 39.77 -3.58
C GLY A 166 -25.26 39.20 -3.95
N CYS A 167 -25.60 39.24 -5.23
CA CYS A 167 -26.72 38.56 -5.85
C CYS A 167 -26.21 37.62 -6.94
N GLN A 168 -26.99 36.58 -7.26
CA GLN A 168 -26.68 35.67 -8.35
C GLN A 168 -26.75 36.44 -9.68
N GLY A 169 -25.70 36.35 -10.51
CA GLY A 169 -25.53 37.14 -11.74
C GLY A 169 -25.47 36.34 -13.03
#